data_AF-A0A3M2E1W4-F1
#
_entry.id   AF-A0A3M2E1W4-F1
#
_cell.length_a   1.000
_cell.length_b   1.000
_cell.length_c   1.000
_cell.angle_alpha   90.00
_cell.angle_beta   90.00
_cell.angle_gamma   90.00
#
_symmetry.space_group_name_H-M   'P 1'
#
loop_
_entity.id
_entity.type
_entity.pdbx_description
1 polymer ?
#
loop_
_entity_poly.entity_id
_entity_poly.type
_entity_poly.pdbx_seq_one_letter_code
_entity_poly.pdbx_strand_id
1 'polypeptide(L)'
;MAVITRDNRLKRAVKRVTTATGSRASFIGDASGLDPNDPPQLVVFDARRDNPDKLFFAKVPHDAKIVYIIPGDTLVQKVTLLKDARVTSLLCHDERFDDDEFIATSTKCLRGEIFGLQKYFPWGVTTFSMVVKNYEQKGRAIDVLMQYAKLAGVRGPVRDRIQLVADELMMNALYHAPVDDNGNEIYAGKSLKELAQLEEVSAIQVQYGCSGRYFGIAVRDGGGSLSRQRALEYLTRAKTGSMIEDKAGGAGLGLISVMRSVSKLVFNLDPGHSTEVIGLFDMDLFAKGKVGARSLHLFTEAPRDADDAGDADDEEHAAAAATGGGRAAWVLAALLGAVVSAMATAYALKSRTPDAAPAAATQPLTVTVSPDPRDAAVSIRGTRVPAGTQWVWPDDVASVTVEVEKPGFEKWTRRFARRDAGPGLHLYPVLRRIEH
;
A
#
# COMPACT_ATOMS: atom_id res chain seq x y z
N MET A 1 -14.19 -23.71 -7.03
CA MET A 1 -12.75 -23.73 -6.68
C MET A 1 -12.42 -25.04 -5.97
N ALA A 2 -11.16 -25.47 -6.01
CA ALA A 2 -10.67 -26.62 -5.24
C ALA A 2 -9.65 -26.18 -4.19
N VAL A 3 -9.71 -26.74 -2.99
CA VAL A 3 -8.80 -26.46 -1.88
C VAL A 3 -8.09 -27.75 -1.49
N ILE A 4 -6.79 -27.81 -1.80
CA ILE A 4 -5.91 -28.93 -1.46
C ILE A 4 -5.28 -28.65 -0.10
N THR A 5 -5.79 -29.31 0.94
CA THR A 5 -5.26 -29.17 2.30
C THR A 5 -5.62 -30.37 3.17
N ARG A 6 -4.72 -30.69 4.09
CA ARG A 6 -4.95 -31.66 5.18
C ARG A 6 -5.32 -30.98 6.50
N ASP A 7 -5.27 -29.65 6.57
CA ASP A 7 -5.57 -28.89 7.77
C ASP A 7 -7.07 -28.61 7.92
N ASN A 8 -7.70 -29.27 8.89
CA ASN A 8 -9.12 -29.08 9.20
C ASN A 8 -9.47 -27.66 9.66
N ARG A 9 -8.53 -26.90 10.24
CA ARG A 9 -8.77 -25.49 10.60
C ARG A 9 -8.89 -24.62 9.36
N LEU A 10 -7.95 -24.77 8.42
CA LEU A 10 -8.00 -24.07 7.14
C LEU A 10 -9.25 -24.46 6.34
N LYS A 11 -9.60 -25.77 6.28
CA LYS A 11 -10.85 -26.23 5.65
C LYS A 11 -12.06 -25.50 6.21
N ARG A 12 -12.19 -25.42 7.54
CA ARG A 12 -13.30 -24.72 8.20
C ARG A 12 -13.31 -23.23 7.91
N ALA A 13 -12.14 -22.57 7.91
CA ALA A 13 -12.03 -21.15 7.60
C ALA A 13 -12.49 -20.86 6.17
N VAL A 14 -11.89 -21.53 5.18
CA VAL A 14 -12.24 -21.35 3.77
C VAL A 14 -13.70 -21.73 3.53
N LYS A 15 -14.23 -22.80 4.13
CA LYS A 15 -15.64 -23.19 4.00
C LYS A 15 -16.60 -22.11 4.50
N ARG A 16 -16.30 -21.44 5.61
CA ARG A 16 -17.12 -20.30 6.09
C ARG A 16 -17.11 -19.16 5.09
N VAL A 17 -15.94 -18.80 4.61
CA VAL A 17 -15.76 -17.70 3.65
C VAL A 17 -16.48 -17.98 2.33
N THR A 18 -16.32 -19.18 1.77
CA THR A 18 -16.97 -19.53 0.50
C THR A 18 -18.48 -19.65 0.65
N THR A 19 -18.97 -20.14 1.78
CA THR A 19 -20.42 -20.13 2.07
C THR A 19 -20.96 -18.70 2.16
N ALA A 20 -20.25 -17.80 2.85
CA ALA A 20 -20.66 -16.40 3.00
C ALA A 20 -20.70 -15.64 1.67
N THR A 21 -19.88 -16.02 0.70
CA THR A 21 -19.84 -15.41 -0.64
C THR A 21 -20.66 -16.18 -1.69
N GLY A 22 -21.42 -17.21 -1.28
CA GLY A 22 -22.21 -18.04 -2.21
C GLY A 22 -21.37 -18.90 -3.18
N SER A 23 -20.08 -19.07 -2.90
CA SER A 23 -19.14 -19.82 -3.72
C SER A 23 -19.06 -21.30 -3.33
N ARG A 24 -18.82 -22.18 -4.33
CA ARG A 24 -18.56 -23.62 -4.09
C ARG A 24 -17.06 -23.91 -3.99
N ALA A 25 -16.68 -24.64 -2.94
CA ALA A 25 -15.33 -25.15 -2.74
C ALA A 25 -15.34 -26.66 -2.48
N SER A 26 -14.60 -27.42 -3.29
CA SER A 26 -14.26 -28.81 -3.01
C SER A 26 -13.01 -28.86 -2.13
N PHE A 27 -12.97 -29.78 -1.16
CA PHE A 27 -11.86 -29.94 -0.23
C PHE A 27 -11.22 -31.31 -0.41
N ILE A 28 -9.97 -31.34 -0.85
CA ILE A 28 -9.25 -32.56 -1.21
C ILE A 28 -7.92 -32.65 -0.45
N GLY A 29 -7.46 -33.87 -0.20
CA GLY A 29 -6.25 -34.12 0.59
C GLY A 29 -4.94 -33.97 -0.21
N ASP A 30 -5.03 -34.15 -1.53
CA ASP A 30 -3.92 -34.07 -2.48
C ASP A 30 -4.48 -33.92 -3.91
N ALA A 31 -3.58 -33.68 -4.87
CA ALA A 31 -3.93 -33.39 -6.26
C ALA A 31 -4.59 -34.55 -7.03
N SER A 32 -4.48 -35.80 -6.55
CA SER A 32 -5.14 -36.95 -7.19
C SER A 32 -6.66 -36.92 -7.02
N GLY A 33 -7.15 -36.20 -6.01
CA GLY A 33 -8.58 -36.01 -5.76
C GLY A 33 -9.25 -34.94 -6.62
N LEU A 34 -8.53 -34.29 -7.54
CA LEU A 34 -9.14 -33.36 -8.50
C LEU A 34 -10.01 -34.15 -9.50
N ASP A 35 -11.28 -33.76 -9.62
CA ASP A 35 -12.22 -34.38 -10.57
C ASP A 35 -11.96 -33.85 -11.99
N PRO A 36 -11.57 -34.71 -12.95
CA PRO A 36 -11.37 -34.29 -14.33
C PRO A 36 -12.67 -33.86 -15.04
N ASN A 37 -13.84 -34.26 -14.54
CA ASN A 37 -15.13 -33.89 -15.15
C ASN A 37 -15.68 -32.56 -14.64
N ASP A 38 -15.13 -32.03 -13.53
CA ASP A 38 -15.47 -30.73 -12.96
C ASP A 38 -14.18 -29.95 -12.65
N PRO A 39 -13.44 -29.51 -13.68
CA PRO A 39 -12.14 -28.89 -13.52
C PRO A 39 -12.26 -27.53 -12.80
N PRO A 40 -11.49 -27.30 -11.72
CA PRO A 40 -11.59 -26.03 -10.98
C PRO A 40 -10.87 -24.89 -11.70
N GLN A 41 -11.53 -23.73 -11.81
CA GLN A 41 -10.92 -22.49 -12.31
C GLN A 41 -9.91 -21.84 -11.32
N LEU A 42 -10.00 -22.20 -10.04
CA LEU A 42 -9.11 -21.74 -8.97
C LEU A 42 -8.74 -22.91 -8.07
N VAL A 43 -7.45 -23.09 -7.88
CA VAL A 43 -6.86 -24.07 -6.96
C VAL A 43 -6.13 -23.34 -5.83
N VAL A 44 -6.56 -23.60 -4.59
CA VAL A 44 -5.87 -23.13 -3.39
C VAL A 44 -5.08 -24.30 -2.82
N PHE A 45 -3.76 -24.19 -2.76
CA PHE A 45 -2.87 -25.24 -2.27
C PHE A 45 -2.22 -24.85 -0.95
N ASP A 46 -2.37 -25.69 0.06
CA ASP A 46 -1.76 -25.49 1.37
C ASP A 46 -0.29 -25.96 1.39
N ALA A 47 0.59 -25.05 1.01
CA ALA A 47 2.03 -25.26 0.96
C ALA A 47 2.76 -25.07 2.31
N ARG A 48 2.02 -25.09 3.44
CA ARG A 48 2.61 -25.02 4.79
C ARG A 48 3.33 -26.28 5.21
N ARG A 49 2.87 -27.44 4.73
CA ARG A 49 3.42 -28.76 5.09
C ARG A 49 3.93 -29.52 3.89
N ASP A 50 3.34 -29.29 2.72
CA ASP A 50 3.63 -29.98 1.49
C ASP A 50 4.17 -28.99 0.45
N ASN A 51 5.02 -29.44 -0.48
CA ASN A 51 5.40 -28.65 -1.64
C ASN A 51 4.64 -29.16 -2.87
N PRO A 52 4.31 -28.28 -3.84
CA PRO A 52 3.76 -28.73 -5.11
C PRO A 52 4.77 -29.63 -5.82
N ASP A 53 4.31 -30.81 -6.25
CA ASP A 53 5.11 -31.79 -6.97
C ASP A 53 4.72 -31.85 -8.45
N LYS A 54 5.38 -32.73 -9.22
CA LYS A 54 5.08 -32.91 -10.65
C LYS A 54 3.63 -33.36 -10.88
N LEU A 55 3.09 -34.18 -9.98
CA LEU A 55 1.72 -34.67 -10.07
C LEU A 55 0.72 -33.53 -9.90
N PHE A 56 0.95 -32.63 -8.94
CA PHE A 56 0.15 -31.43 -8.76
C PHE A 56 0.05 -30.61 -10.05
N PHE A 57 1.19 -30.27 -10.66
CA PHE A 57 1.18 -29.46 -11.88
C PHE A 57 0.55 -30.16 -13.09
N ALA A 58 0.62 -31.49 -13.15
CA ALA A 58 -0.02 -32.30 -14.19
C ALA A 58 -1.54 -32.45 -14.02
N LYS A 59 -2.04 -32.37 -12.78
CA LYS A 59 -3.48 -32.51 -12.46
C LYS A 59 -4.23 -31.19 -12.43
N VAL A 60 -3.54 -30.10 -12.09
CA VAL A 60 -4.16 -28.76 -12.12
C VAL A 60 -4.37 -28.32 -13.58
N PRO A 61 -5.60 -27.90 -13.97
CA PRO A 61 -5.86 -27.42 -15.31
C PRO A 61 -4.92 -26.29 -15.75
N HIS A 62 -4.70 -26.15 -17.05
CA HIS A 62 -3.77 -25.15 -17.60
C HIS A 62 -4.27 -23.71 -17.44
N ASP A 63 -5.58 -23.51 -17.48
CA ASP A 63 -6.28 -22.23 -17.33
C ASP A 63 -6.56 -21.87 -15.86
N ALA A 64 -6.52 -22.86 -14.96
CA ALA A 64 -6.75 -22.65 -13.54
C ALA A 64 -5.71 -21.70 -12.93
N LYS A 65 -6.18 -20.77 -12.11
CA LYS A 65 -5.32 -19.93 -11.26
C LYS A 65 -4.93 -20.70 -9.99
N ILE A 66 -3.74 -20.44 -9.48
CA ILE A 66 -3.20 -21.10 -8.29
C ILE A 66 -2.90 -20.06 -7.20
N VAL A 67 -3.38 -20.33 -6.00
CA VAL A 67 -3.05 -19.55 -4.79
C VAL A 67 -2.40 -20.49 -3.79
N TYR A 68 -1.21 -20.12 -3.29
CA TYR A 68 -0.55 -20.87 -2.24
C TYR A 68 -0.80 -20.26 -0.88
N ILE A 69 -1.16 -21.11 0.09
CA ILE A 69 -1.06 -20.77 1.51
C ILE A 69 0.30 -21.24 2.00
N ILE A 70 1.13 -20.35 2.55
CA ILE A 70 2.49 -20.65 2.99
C ILE A 70 2.71 -20.30 4.47
N PRO A 71 3.76 -20.81 5.13
CA PRO A 71 4.08 -20.43 6.51
C PRO A 71 4.49 -18.94 6.60
N GLY A 72 4.20 -18.33 7.74
CA GLY A 72 4.30 -16.89 7.99
C GLY A 72 5.53 -16.15 7.50
N ASP A 73 6.67 -16.71 7.85
CA ASP A 73 8.01 -16.15 7.71
C ASP A 73 8.73 -16.63 6.45
N THR A 74 8.01 -17.35 5.56
CA THR A 74 8.62 -18.01 4.40
C THR A 74 8.40 -17.29 3.07
N LEU A 75 7.75 -16.10 3.09
CA LEU A 75 7.34 -15.40 1.85
C LEU A 75 8.49 -15.24 0.87
N VAL A 76 9.62 -14.68 1.34
CA VAL A 76 10.81 -14.41 0.50
C VAL A 76 11.38 -15.71 -0.10
N GLN A 77 11.43 -16.79 0.68
CA GLN A 77 11.93 -18.09 0.22
C GLN A 77 10.99 -18.72 -0.82
N LYS A 78 9.68 -18.46 -0.70
CA LYS A 78 8.61 -19.04 -1.52
C LYS A 78 8.23 -18.19 -2.75
N VAL A 79 8.78 -16.98 -2.92
CA VAL A 79 8.59 -16.14 -4.13
C VAL A 79 8.83 -16.94 -5.43
N THR A 80 9.73 -17.92 -5.43
CA THR A 80 9.99 -18.75 -6.62
C THR A 80 8.79 -19.58 -7.08
N LEU A 81 7.78 -19.79 -6.24
CA LEU A 81 6.52 -20.43 -6.65
C LEU A 81 5.77 -19.59 -7.70
N LEU A 82 5.97 -18.27 -7.73
CA LEU A 82 5.37 -17.36 -8.73
C LEU A 82 5.98 -17.53 -10.14
N LYS A 83 7.02 -18.36 -10.30
CA LYS A 83 7.57 -18.70 -11.63
C LYS A 83 6.57 -19.44 -12.51
N ASP A 84 5.67 -20.23 -11.94
CA ASP A 84 4.53 -20.77 -12.69
C ASP A 84 3.54 -19.62 -12.94
N ALA A 85 3.24 -19.35 -14.21
CA ALA A 85 2.37 -18.27 -14.63
C ALA A 85 0.94 -18.39 -14.10
N ARG A 86 0.50 -19.60 -13.74
CA ARG A 86 -0.81 -19.84 -13.12
C ARG A 86 -0.87 -19.34 -11.69
N VAL A 87 0.27 -19.19 -11.01
CA VAL A 87 0.32 -18.82 -9.60
C VAL A 87 0.14 -17.31 -9.44
N THR A 88 -1.00 -16.90 -8.91
CA THR A 88 -1.35 -15.48 -8.77
C THR A 88 -1.04 -14.93 -7.40
N SER A 89 -0.98 -15.76 -6.35
CA SER A 89 -0.82 -15.24 -4.98
C SER A 89 -0.13 -16.22 -4.04
N LEU A 90 0.64 -15.65 -3.12
CA LEU A 90 1.22 -16.30 -1.94
C LEU A 90 0.62 -15.63 -0.71
N LEU A 91 -0.08 -16.41 0.12
CA LEU A 91 -0.73 -15.93 1.35
C LEU A 91 -0.07 -16.58 2.56
N CYS A 92 0.59 -15.80 3.41
CA CYS A 92 1.14 -16.33 4.64
C CYS A 92 0.03 -16.59 5.67
N HIS A 93 0.07 -17.74 6.33
CA HIS A 93 -0.90 -18.11 7.35
C HIS A 93 -0.23 -18.69 8.60
N ASP A 94 -0.33 -17.95 9.71
CA ASP A 94 0.17 -18.36 11.04
C ASP A 94 -0.99 -18.72 11.98
N GLU A 95 -1.60 -17.71 12.59
CA GLU A 95 -2.60 -17.89 13.66
C GLU A 95 -4.02 -17.58 13.16
N ARG A 96 -4.14 -16.53 12.34
CA ARG A 96 -5.42 -16.06 11.80
C ARG A 96 -5.39 -16.15 10.28
N PHE A 97 -6.48 -16.66 9.72
CA PHE A 97 -6.75 -16.61 8.30
C PHE A 97 -7.41 -15.27 7.99
N ASP A 98 -6.93 -14.59 6.96
CA ASP A 98 -7.45 -13.28 6.59
C ASP A 98 -8.57 -13.43 5.56
N ASP A 99 -9.80 -13.46 6.07
CA ASP A 99 -11.00 -13.70 5.26
C ASP A 99 -11.15 -12.66 4.13
N ASP A 100 -10.93 -11.38 4.44
CA ASP A 100 -11.08 -10.27 3.47
C ASP A 100 -10.09 -10.39 2.31
N GLU A 101 -8.84 -10.71 2.62
CA GLU A 101 -7.81 -10.94 1.61
C GLU A 101 -8.10 -12.14 0.73
N PHE A 102 -8.55 -13.24 1.34
CA PHE A 102 -8.88 -14.44 0.61
C PHE A 102 -10.06 -14.22 -0.34
N ILE A 103 -11.09 -13.48 0.10
CA ILE A 103 -12.23 -13.10 -0.73
C ILE A 103 -11.76 -12.24 -1.91
N ALA A 104 -10.99 -11.18 -1.64
CA ALA A 104 -10.48 -10.29 -2.68
C ALA A 104 -9.63 -11.05 -3.71
N THR A 105 -8.71 -11.89 -3.23
CA THR A 105 -7.84 -12.72 -4.06
C THR A 105 -8.62 -13.70 -4.92
N SER A 106 -9.54 -14.45 -4.29
CA SER A 106 -10.33 -15.47 -5.00
C SER A 106 -11.25 -14.83 -6.04
N THR A 107 -11.87 -13.69 -5.71
CA THR A 107 -12.74 -12.96 -6.64
C THR A 107 -11.96 -12.46 -7.84
N LYS A 108 -10.78 -11.89 -7.63
CA LYS A 108 -9.90 -11.45 -8.72
C LYS A 108 -9.43 -12.59 -9.61
N CYS A 109 -9.05 -13.73 -9.02
CA CYS A 109 -8.69 -14.92 -9.79
C CYS A 109 -9.83 -15.46 -10.66
N LEU A 110 -11.07 -15.39 -10.15
CA LEU A 110 -12.23 -15.99 -10.82
C LEU A 110 -12.93 -15.04 -11.79
N ARG A 111 -12.88 -13.72 -11.56
CA ARG A 111 -13.63 -12.73 -12.36
C ARG A 111 -12.76 -11.88 -13.29
N GLY A 112 -11.44 -11.85 -13.12
CA GLY A 112 -10.54 -11.09 -14.00
C GLY A 112 -10.50 -9.58 -13.77
N GLU A 113 -11.45 -8.99 -13.04
CA GLU A 113 -11.41 -7.57 -12.66
C GLU A 113 -10.36 -7.30 -11.57
N ILE A 114 -9.11 -7.06 -11.97
CA ILE A 114 -7.99 -7.04 -11.04
C ILE A 114 -7.68 -5.67 -10.41
N PHE A 115 -8.03 -4.56 -11.07
CA PHE A 115 -7.66 -3.21 -10.61
C PHE A 115 -8.53 -2.66 -9.49
N GLY A 116 -7.97 -1.75 -8.70
CA GLY A 116 -8.66 -0.92 -7.73
C GLY A 116 -8.41 -1.28 -6.27
N LEU A 117 -8.04 -0.26 -5.48
CA LEU A 117 -7.77 -0.38 -4.04
C LEU A 117 -9.01 -0.82 -3.24
N GLN A 118 -10.19 -0.36 -3.64
CA GLN A 118 -11.46 -0.61 -2.95
C GLN A 118 -11.79 -2.10 -2.77
N LYS A 119 -11.25 -2.97 -3.64
CA LYS A 119 -11.45 -4.43 -3.57
C LYS A 119 -10.83 -5.06 -2.31
N TYR A 120 -9.93 -4.35 -1.62
CA TYR A 120 -9.26 -4.80 -0.40
C TYR A 120 -9.86 -4.22 0.89
N PHE A 121 -10.92 -3.42 0.78
CA PHE A 121 -11.61 -2.85 1.93
C PHE A 121 -13.02 -3.41 2.08
N PRO A 122 -13.54 -3.48 3.32
CA PRO A 122 -14.95 -3.76 3.55
C PRO A 122 -15.85 -2.75 2.83
N TRP A 123 -17.06 -3.19 2.53
CA TRP A 123 -18.08 -2.31 1.96
C TRP A 123 -18.33 -1.09 2.86
N GLY A 124 -18.46 0.08 2.25
CA GLY A 124 -18.66 1.36 2.94
C GLY A 124 -17.37 2.12 3.29
N VAL A 125 -16.20 1.55 3.04
CA VAL A 125 -14.93 2.30 3.16
C VAL A 125 -14.76 3.21 1.94
N THR A 126 -14.58 4.50 2.18
CA THR A 126 -14.29 5.48 1.13
C THR A 126 -12.83 5.42 0.71
N THR A 127 -12.60 5.30 -0.59
CA THR A 127 -11.29 5.51 -1.21
C THR A 127 -11.25 6.88 -1.88
N PHE A 128 -10.15 7.59 -1.71
CA PHE A 128 -9.89 8.88 -2.35
C PHE A 128 -8.90 8.69 -3.49
N SER A 129 -9.01 9.54 -4.52
CA SER A 129 -8.12 9.50 -5.67
C SER A 129 -7.55 10.88 -5.98
N MET A 130 -6.33 10.91 -6.49
CA MET A 130 -5.67 12.09 -7.01
C MET A 130 -4.88 11.73 -8.28
N VAL A 131 -4.74 12.70 -9.18
CA VAL A 131 -3.91 12.59 -10.37
C VAL A 131 -2.62 13.34 -10.12
N VAL A 132 -1.49 12.71 -10.43
CA VAL A 132 -0.15 13.29 -10.27
C VAL A 132 0.57 13.26 -11.63
N LYS A 133 1.11 14.41 -12.04
CA LYS A 133 1.75 14.60 -13.35
C LYS A 133 3.17 15.10 -13.30
N ASN A 134 3.68 15.46 -12.12
CA ASN A 134 5.05 15.96 -11.97
C ASN A 134 5.54 15.84 -10.52
N TYR A 135 6.80 16.22 -10.31
CA TYR A 135 7.49 16.10 -9.04
C TYR A 135 6.86 16.93 -7.91
N GLU A 136 6.38 18.14 -8.22
CA GLU A 136 5.75 19.01 -7.22
C GLU A 136 4.39 18.44 -6.76
N GLN A 137 3.57 17.99 -7.71
CA GLN A 137 2.31 17.32 -7.43
C GLN A 137 2.52 16.03 -6.62
N LYS A 138 3.61 15.29 -6.88
CA LYS A 138 3.99 14.13 -6.05
C LYS A 138 4.22 14.53 -4.59
N GLY A 139 4.94 15.63 -4.34
CA GLY A 139 5.14 16.16 -2.99
C GLY A 139 3.81 16.48 -2.30
N ARG A 140 2.93 17.22 -2.98
CA ARG A 140 1.58 17.54 -2.46
C ARG A 140 0.72 16.30 -2.21
N ALA A 141 0.81 15.31 -3.10
CA ALA A 141 0.12 14.03 -2.95
C ALA A 141 0.54 13.30 -1.67
N ILE A 142 1.85 13.23 -1.41
CA ILE A 142 2.41 12.65 -0.19
C ILE A 142 1.94 13.41 1.05
N ASP A 143 1.91 14.74 1.03
CA ASP A 143 1.44 15.54 2.15
C ASP A 143 -0.03 15.25 2.48
N VAL A 144 -0.90 15.17 1.46
CA VAL A 144 -2.31 14.81 1.62
C VAL A 144 -2.45 13.40 2.20
N LEU A 145 -1.70 12.43 1.68
CA LEU A 145 -1.67 11.05 2.19
C LEU A 145 -1.27 10.99 3.67
N MET A 146 -0.23 11.73 4.06
CA MET A 146 0.26 11.75 5.45
C MET A 146 -0.70 12.42 6.41
N GLN A 147 -1.37 13.50 5.97
CA GLN A 147 -2.43 14.14 6.75
C GLN A 147 -3.60 13.19 6.97
N TYR A 148 -4.06 12.50 5.92
CA TYR A 148 -5.13 11.52 6.04
C TYR A 148 -4.73 10.33 6.93
N ALA A 149 -3.52 9.79 6.78
CA ALA A 149 -3.00 8.74 7.66
C ALA A 149 -2.96 9.17 9.13
N LYS A 150 -2.55 10.42 9.41
CA LYS A 150 -2.58 10.98 10.76
C LYS A 150 -4.01 11.08 11.31
N LEU A 151 -4.96 11.57 10.53
CA LEU A 151 -6.38 11.66 10.91
C LEU A 151 -7.01 10.29 11.15
N ALA A 152 -6.60 9.29 10.37
CA ALA A 152 -7.04 7.90 10.50
C ALA A 152 -6.40 7.16 11.70
N GLY A 153 -5.62 7.86 12.54
CA GLY A 153 -5.00 7.27 13.75
C GLY A 153 -3.75 6.44 13.48
N VAL A 154 -3.18 6.49 12.26
CA VAL A 154 -1.97 5.73 11.94
C VAL A 154 -0.79 6.25 12.76
N ARG A 155 -0.06 5.36 13.43
CA ARG A 155 1.10 5.70 14.29
C ARG A 155 2.30 6.17 13.48
N GLY A 156 3.15 7.01 14.08
CA GLY A 156 4.34 7.60 13.43
C GLY A 156 5.20 6.60 12.63
N PRO A 157 5.70 5.51 13.25
CA PRO A 157 6.53 4.53 12.54
C PRO A 157 5.84 3.83 11.36
N VAL A 158 4.50 3.75 11.35
CA VAL A 158 3.74 3.21 10.22
C VAL A 158 3.56 4.27 9.15
N ARG A 159 3.31 5.54 9.53
CA ARG A 159 3.27 6.66 8.57
C ARG A 159 4.59 6.84 7.84
N ASP A 160 5.73 6.68 8.51
CA ASP A 160 7.05 6.76 7.86
C ASP A 160 7.20 5.70 6.76
N ARG A 161 6.66 4.50 6.99
CA ARG A 161 6.62 3.42 5.98
C ARG A 161 5.65 3.72 4.85
N ILE A 162 4.48 4.27 5.17
CA ILE A 162 3.49 4.71 4.17
C ILE A 162 4.12 5.77 3.26
N GLN A 163 4.83 6.76 3.82
CA GLN A 163 5.52 7.80 3.08
C GLN A 163 6.59 7.21 2.16
N LEU A 164 7.45 6.33 2.68
CA LEU A 164 8.47 5.64 1.90
C LEU A 164 7.85 4.90 0.70
N VAL A 165 6.81 4.09 0.96
CA VAL A 165 6.15 3.32 -0.10
C VAL A 165 5.45 4.23 -1.10
N ALA A 166 4.77 5.28 -0.64
CA ALA A 166 4.12 6.24 -1.53
C ALA A 166 5.15 6.90 -2.47
N ASP A 167 6.28 7.35 -1.93
CA ASP A 167 7.35 7.98 -2.69
C ASP A 167 7.93 7.02 -3.75
N GLU A 168 8.30 5.81 -3.35
CA GLU A 168 8.85 4.79 -4.24
C GLU A 168 7.86 4.37 -5.34
N LEU A 169 6.59 4.13 -5.00
CA LEU A 169 5.59 3.73 -5.98
C LEU A 169 5.30 4.86 -6.98
N MET A 170 5.17 6.11 -6.52
CA MET A 170 4.96 7.25 -7.41
C MET A 170 6.17 7.55 -8.29
N MET A 171 7.39 7.44 -7.75
CA MET A 171 8.62 7.60 -8.53
C MET A 171 8.73 6.54 -9.62
N ASN A 172 8.43 5.28 -9.29
CA ASN A 172 8.41 4.19 -10.27
C ASN A 172 7.38 4.45 -11.38
N ALA A 173 6.16 4.82 -11.01
CA ALA A 173 5.09 5.05 -11.97
C ALA A 173 5.31 6.30 -12.84
N LEU A 174 5.82 7.40 -12.29
CA LEU A 174 6.06 8.65 -13.02
C LEU A 174 7.28 8.56 -13.97
N TYR A 175 8.34 7.87 -13.55
CA TYR A 175 9.66 8.02 -14.20
C TYR A 175 10.31 6.72 -14.67
N HIS A 176 9.93 5.56 -14.11
CA HIS A 176 10.46 4.26 -14.55
C HIS A 176 9.47 3.45 -15.39
N ALA A 177 8.17 3.72 -15.25
CA ALA A 177 7.14 3.06 -16.06
C ALA A 177 7.06 3.58 -17.50
N PRO A 178 7.21 4.89 -17.80
CA PRO A 178 7.14 5.38 -19.16
C PRO A 178 8.33 4.88 -20.01
N VAL A 179 8.00 4.21 -21.12
CA VAL A 179 8.98 3.65 -22.08
C VAL A 179 8.74 4.23 -23.48
N ASP A 180 9.80 4.31 -24.28
CA ASP A 180 9.73 4.65 -25.70
C ASP A 180 9.20 3.47 -26.54
N ASP A 181 9.06 3.68 -27.85
CA ASP A 181 8.59 2.65 -28.80
C ASP A 181 9.49 1.40 -28.85
N ASN A 182 10.73 1.50 -28.37
CA ASN A 182 11.69 0.41 -28.29
C ASN A 182 11.67 -0.30 -26.92
N GLY A 183 10.80 0.14 -25.98
CA GLY A 183 10.70 -0.39 -24.63
C GLY A 183 11.77 0.12 -23.65
N ASN A 184 12.52 1.18 -24.01
CA ASN A 184 13.50 1.79 -23.13
C ASN A 184 12.86 2.86 -22.24
N GLU A 185 13.26 2.93 -20.97
CA GLU A 185 12.75 3.94 -20.02
C GLU A 185 13.11 5.37 -20.50
N ILE A 186 12.09 6.21 -20.70
CA ILE A 186 12.22 7.57 -21.25
C ILE A 186 13.11 8.46 -20.36
N TYR A 187 13.06 8.23 -19.05
CA TYR A 187 13.77 9.04 -18.06
C TYR A 187 14.98 8.33 -17.43
N ALA A 188 15.45 7.25 -18.04
CA ALA A 188 16.65 6.55 -17.60
C ALA A 188 17.84 7.50 -17.47
N GLY A 189 18.57 7.40 -16.35
CA GLY A 189 19.79 8.16 -16.09
C GLY A 189 19.58 9.62 -15.67
N LYS A 190 18.34 10.14 -15.63
CA LYS A 190 18.07 11.49 -15.12
C LYS A 190 18.22 11.54 -13.61
N SER A 191 18.84 12.60 -13.11
CA SER A 191 18.91 12.93 -11.69
C SER A 191 17.58 13.45 -11.17
N LEU A 192 17.36 13.39 -9.85
CA LEU A 192 16.18 13.97 -9.20
C LEU A 192 15.99 15.46 -9.52
N LYS A 193 17.10 16.20 -9.69
CA LYS A 193 17.05 17.62 -10.04
C LYS A 193 16.51 17.84 -11.46
N GLU A 194 16.92 17.01 -12.41
CA GLU A 194 16.44 17.07 -13.79
C GLU A 194 14.98 16.63 -13.88
N LEU A 195 14.58 15.59 -13.14
CA LEU A 195 13.18 15.17 -13.07
C LEU A 195 12.28 16.26 -12.48
N ALA A 196 12.75 16.96 -11.45
CA ALA A 196 12.02 18.05 -10.81
C ALA A 196 11.83 19.29 -11.72
N GLN A 197 12.57 19.39 -12.83
CA GLN A 197 12.43 20.47 -13.82
C GLN A 197 11.43 20.14 -14.93
N LEU A 198 10.93 18.89 -15.01
CA LEU A 198 9.91 18.52 -15.99
C LEU A 198 8.56 19.12 -15.57
N GLU A 199 7.92 19.87 -16.48
CA GLU A 199 6.63 20.51 -16.22
C GLU A 199 5.51 19.48 -16.08
N GLU A 200 5.41 18.54 -17.02
CA GLU A 200 4.50 17.40 -16.98
C GLU A 200 5.16 16.14 -17.56
N VAL A 201 4.75 14.99 -17.01
CA VAL A 201 5.03 13.65 -17.53
C VAL A 201 3.71 12.87 -17.63
N SER A 202 3.75 11.63 -18.12
CA SER A 202 2.59 10.75 -18.14
C SER A 202 1.91 10.68 -16.77
N ALA A 203 0.62 11.00 -16.74
CA ALA A 203 -0.13 11.09 -15.51
C ALA A 203 -0.28 9.72 -14.84
N ILE A 204 -0.19 9.71 -13.51
CA ILE A 204 -0.48 8.54 -12.68
C ILE A 204 -1.71 8.81 -11.82
N GLN A 205 -2.47 7.76 -11.51
CA GLN A 205 -3.52 7.80 -10.52
C GLN A 205 -2.98 7.27 -9.19
N VAL A 206 -3.20 8.02 -8.12
CA VAL A 206 -2.93 7.58 -6.76
C VAL A 206 -4.26 7.43 -6.04
N GLN A 207 -4.51 6.26 -5.46
CA GLN A 207 -5.65 6.03 -4.58
C GLN A 207 -5.20 5.70 -3.16
N TYR A 208 -6.02 6.08 -2.18
CA TYR A 208 -5.77 5.75 -0.78
C TYR A 208 -7.05 5.64 0.04
N GLY A 209 -6.96 4.95 1.17
CA GLY A 209 -8.09 4.80 2.10
C GLY A 209 -7.68 4.09 3.38
N CYS A 210 -8.57 4.11 4.37
CA CYS A 210 -8.37 3.41 5.64
C CYS A 210 -9.64 2.67 6.06
N SER A 211 -9.53 1.37 6.36
CA SER A 211 -10.63 0.53 6.85
C SER A 211 -10.69 0.40 8.38
N GLY A 212 -9.83 1.13 9.11
CA GLY A 212 -9.63 0.95 10.55
C GLY A 212 -8.71 -0.23 10.91
N ARG A 213 -8.53 -1.22 10.02
CA ARG A 213 -7.50 -2.25 10.11
C ARG A 213 -6.34 -2.00 9.15
N TYR A 214 -6.68 -1.66 7.91
CA TYR A 214 -5.72 -1.41 6.84
C TYR A 214 -5.69 0.07 6.51
N PHE A 215 -4.48 0.61 6.37
CA PHE A 215 -4.25 1.76 5.51
C PHE A 215 -3.79 1.25 4.15
N GLY A 216 -4.32 1.78 3.05
CA GLY A 216 -3.97 1.34 1.71
C GLY A 216 -3.57 2.48 0.80
N ILE A 217 -2.60 2.21 -0.07
CA ILE A 217 -2.20 3.07 -1.19
C ILE A 217 -2.16 2.21 -2.43
N ALA A 218 -2.74 2.70 -3.52
CA ALA A 218 -2.54 2.17 -4.86
C ALA A 218 -1.97 3.27 -5.77
N VAL A 219 -0.99 2.92 -6.59
CA VAL A 219 -0.46 3.78 -7.64
C VAL A 219 -0.63 3.07 -8.96
N ARG A 220 -1.29 3.72 -9.91
CA ARG A 220 -1.59 3.20 -11.24
C ARG A 220 -1.00 4.12 -12.31
N ASP A 221 -0.19 3.56 -13.20
CA ASP A 221 0.26 4.22 -14.44
C ASP A 221 -0.56 3.75 -15.66
N GLY A 222 -0.48 4.51 -16.75
CA GLY A 222 -1.09 4.20 -18.04
C GLY A 222 -0.11 3.64 -19.08
N GLY A 223 1.06 3.16 -18.67
CA GLY A 223 2.08 2.62 -19.58
C GLY A 223 2.17 1.10 -19.59
N GLY A 224 1.93 0.45 -18.44
CA GLY A 224 1.89 -1.01 -18.37
C GLY A 224 3.21 -1.71 -18.73
N SER A 225 4.35 -1.03 -18.58
CA SER A 225 5.67 -1.56 -18.96
C SER A 225 6.21 -2.62 -18.00
N LEU A 226 5.65 -2.72 -16.79
CA LEU A 226 6.02 -3.74 -15.81
C LEU A 226 5.42 -5.09 -16.21
N SER A 227 6.23 -5.94 -16.84
CA SER A 227 5.84 -7.32 -17.11
C SER A 227 5.85 -8.18 -15.85
N ARG A 228 5.06 -9.27 -15.86
CA ARG A 228 5.08 -10.29 -14.82
C ARG A 228 6.49 -10.82 -14.55
N GLN A 229 7.24 -11.08 -15.62
CA GLN A 229 8.60 -11.58 -15.54
C GLN A 229 9.51 -10.55 -14.84
N ARG A 230 9.43 -9.28 -15.23
CA ARG A 230 10.23 -8.20 -14.64
C ARG A 230 9.91 -8.00 -13.16
N ALA A 231 8.62 -8.04 -12.79
CA ALA A 231 8.21 -8.01 -11.38
C ALA A 231 8.82 -9.17 -10.59
N LEU A 232 8.77 -10.39 -11.14
CA LEU A 232 9.35 -11.58 -10.50
C LEU A 232 10.88 -11.51 -10.37
N GLU A 233 11.57 -10.99 -11.38
CA GLU A 233 13.02 -10.76 -11.32
C GLU A 233 13.38 -9.81 -10.18
N TYR A 234 12.64 -8.72 -9.98
CA TYR A 234 12.85 -7.83 -8.84
C TYR A 234 12.57 -8.51 -7.49
N LEU A 235 11.47 -9.25 -7.40
CA LEU A 235 11.08 -9.96 -6.17
C LEU A 235 12.08 -11.07 -5.79
N THR A 236 12.66 -11.75 -6.79
CA THR A 236 13.64 -12.83 -6.54
C THR A 236 15.01 -12.30 -6.12
N ARG A 237 15.40 -11.09 -6.52
CA ARG A 237 16.61 -10.42 -6.01
C ARG A 237 16.56 -10.18 -4.49
N ALA A 238 15.36 -10.07 -3.90
CA ALA A 238 15.21 -9.98 -2.45
C ALA A 238 15.73 -11.22 -1.69
N LYS A 239 15.81 -12.39 -2.35
CA LYS A 239 16.24 -13.66 -1.75
C LYS A 239 17.76 -13.78 -1.62
N THR A 240 18.52 -13.21 -2.55
CA THR A 240 19.98 -13.41 -2.64
C THR A 240 20.79 -12.54 -1.68
N GLY A 241 20.17 -11.60 -0.96
CA GLY A 241 20.85 -10.77 0.04
C GLY A 241 21.96 -9.87 -0.52
N SER A 242 22.11 -9.80 -1.84
CA SER A 242 23.12 -8.99 -2.53
C SER A 242 22.73 -7.51 -2.48
N MET A 243 22.98 -6.88 -1.33
CA MET A 243 22.90 -5.44 -1.10
C MET A 243 24.23 -4.92 -0.54
N ILE A 244 25.30 -5.10 -1.31
CA ILE A 244 26.48 -4.24 -1.22
C ILE A 244 26.93 -3.98 -2.66
N GLU A 245 26.17 -3.16 -3.38
CA GLU A 245 26.76 -2.36 -4.44
C GLU A 245 26.15 -0.96 -4.36
N ASP A 246 27.02 -0.02 -4.02
CA ASP A 246 26.90 1.41 -4.28
C ASP A 246 26.52 1.63 -5.74
N LYS A 247 25.23 1.66 -6.05
CA LYS A 247 24.74 2.28 -7.27
C LYS A 247 23.58 3.18 -6.93
N ALA A 248 23.87 4.47 -6.99
CA ALA A 248 22.89 5.51 -7.21
C ALA A 248 21.93 5.07 -8.33
N GLY A 249 20.63 4.96 -8.02
CA GLY A 249 19.58 5.01 -9.04
C GLY A 249 19.08 3.69 -9.67
N GLY A 250 19.11 2.55 -8.97
CA GLY A 250 18.47 1.32 -9.47
C GLY A 250 17.02 1.13 -8.95
N ALA A 251 16.03 1.06 -9.84
CA ALA A 251 14.61 0.76 -9.53
C ALA A 251 14.38 -0.55 -8.72
N GLY A 252 15.37 -1.44 -8.67
CA GLY A 252 15.31 -2.69 -7.90
C GLY A 252 15.45 -2.55 -6.38
N LEU A 253 16.02 -1.45 -5.88
CA LEU A 253 16.17 -1.20 -4.43
C LEU A 253 14.85 -0.72 -3.79
N GLY A 254 14.08 0.06 -4.56
CA GLY A 254 12.78 0.57 -4.14
C GLY A 254 11.77 -0.55 -3.86
N LEU A 255 11.65 -1.51 -4.78
CA LEU A 255 10.63 -2.56 -4.66
C LEU A 255 10.86 -3.52 -3.48
N ILE A 256 12.12 -3.83 -3.18
CA ILE A 256 12.47 -4.64 -2.00
C ILE A 256 12.13 -3.87 -0.71
N SER A 257 12.43 -2.56 -0.69
CA SER A 257 12.11 -1.68 0.42
C SER A 257 10.59 -1.56 0.63
N VAL A 258 9.82 -1.50 -0.46
CA VAL A 258 8.36 -1.55 -0.45
C VAL A 258 7.87 -2.87 0.14
N MET A 259 8.34 -4.01 -0.35
CA MET A 259 7.94 -5.33 0.14
C MET A 259 8.23 -5.53 1.64
N ARG A 260 9.32 -4.93 2.16
CA ARG A 260 9.66 -4.96 3.60
C ARG A 260 8.86 -3.95 4.43
N SER A 261 8.20 -3.00 3.80
CA SER A 261 7.50 -1.90 4.46
C SER A 261 5.98 -2.07 4.51
N VAL A 262 5.41 -2.87 3.62
CA VAL A 262 3.98 -3.18 3.58
C VAL A 262 3.65 -4.48 4.31
N SER A 263 2.39 -4.69 4.67
CA SER A 263 1.86 -5.98 5.12
C SER A 263 1.35 -6.83 3.96
N LYS A 264 0.89 -6.22 2.88
CA LYS A 264 0.46 -6.90 1.65
C LYS A 264 0.95 -6.12 0.45
N LEU A 265 1.48 -6.82 -0.54
CA LEU A 265 1.94 -6.23 -1.80
C LEU A 265 1.18 -6.85 -2.98
N VAL A 266 0.52 -6.02 -3.77
CA VAL A 266 -0.27 -6.45 -4.92
C VAL A 266 0.29 -5.78 -6.17
N PHE A 267 0.49 -6.57 -7.22
CA PHE A 267 0.73 -6.10 -8.58
C PHE A 267 -0.45 -6.52 -9.44
N ASN A 268 -1.10 -5.56 -10.09
CA ASN A 268 -2.13 -5.77 -11.09
C ASN A 268 -1.58 -5.27 -12.42
N LEU A 269 -1.41 -6.18 -13.36
CA LEU A 269 -0.71 -5.93 -14.60
C LEU A 269 -1.66 -6.09 -15.78
N ASP A 270 -1.77 -5.07 -16.61
CA ASP A 270 -2.33 -5.11 -17.95
C ASP A 270 -1.21 -4.68 -18.91
N PRO A 271 -0.42 -5.64 -19.43
CA PRO A 271 0.78 -5.35 -20.20
C PRO A 271 0.50 -4.42 -21.39
N GLY A 272 1.25 -3.32 -21.46
CA GLY A 272 1.11 -2.31 -22.52
C GLY A 272 0.03 -1.26 -22.29
N HIS A 273 -0.83 -1.42 -21.27
CA HIS A 273 -1.89 -0.45 -20.97
C HIS A 273 -1.78 0.12 -19.56
N SER A 274 -1.56 -0.71 -18.55
CA SER A 274 -1.56 -0.22 -17.17
C SER A 274 -0.85 -1.15 -16.20
N THR A 275 -0.19 -0.55 -15.22
CA THR A 275 0.30 -1.24 -14.04
C THR A 275 -0.25 -0.55 -12.79
N GLU A 276 -0.83 -1.32 -11.88
CA GLU A 276 -1.22 -0.84 -10.56
C GLU A 276 -0.48 -1.63 -9.48
N VAL A 277 0.19 -0.91 -8.59
CA VAL A 277 0.85 -1.49 -7.42
C VAL A 277 0.14 -1.00 -6.16
N ILE A 278 -0.28 -1.95 -5.31
CA ILE A 278 -1.00 -1.68 -4.06
C ILE A 278 -0.15 -2.12 -2.87
N GLY A 279 0.07 -1.18 -1.95
CA GLY A 279 0.61 -1.44 -0.62
C GLY A 279 -0.46 -1.33 0.44
N LEU A 280 -0.68 -2.39 1.22
CA LEU A 280 -1.57 -2.38 2.39
C LEU A 280 -0.77 -2.51 3.67
N PHE A 281 -1.12 -1.71 4.67
CA PHE A 281 -0.46 -1.64 5.97
C PHE A 281 -1.45 -2.09 7.04
N ASP A 282 -1.21 -3.27 7.64
CA ASP A 282 -2.00 -3.79 8.75
C ASP A 282 -1.57 -3.10 10.05
N MET A 283 -2.37 -2.15 10.52
CA MET A 283 -2.02 -1.30 11.66
C MET A 283 -1.86 -2.13 12.95
N ASP A 284 -2.59 -3.24 13.07
CA ASP A 284 -2.50 -4.14 14.23
C ASP A 284 -1.24 -4.99 14.20
N LEU A 285 -0.85 -5.51 13.03
CA LEU A 285 0.39 -6.28 12.90
C LEU A 285 1.62 -5.42 13.19
N PHE A 286 1.64 -4.19 12.68
CA PHE A 286 2.71 -3.25 13.00
C PHE A 286 2.79 -2.93 14.49
N ALA A 287 1.64 -2.76 15.16
CA ALA A 287 1.60 -2.56 16.61
C ALA A 287 2.18 -3.74 17.39
N LYS A 288 2.12 -4.96 16.84
CA LYS A 288 2.72 -6.19 17.38
C LYS A 288 4.16 -6.42 16.93
N GLY A 289 4.78 -5.48 16.22
CA GLY A 289 6.14 -5.60 15.70
C GLY A 289 6.31 -6.55 14.51
N LYS A 290 5.21 -7.04 13.91
CA LYS A 290 5.25 -7.88 12.71
C LYS A 290 5.35 -6.96 11.48
N VAL A 291 6.56 -6.86 10.93
CA VAL A 291 6.90 -6.00 9.79
C VAL A 291 7.19 -6.85 8.55
N GLY A 292 6.88 -6.30 7.37
CA GLY A 292 7.15 -6.93 6.08
C GLY A 292 5.94 -7.67 5.52
N ALA A 293 5.98 -7.89 4.21
CA ALA A 293 4.87 -8.49 3.48
C ALA A 293 4.55 -9.89 4.03
N ARG A 294 3.25 -10.09 4.25
CA ARG A 294 2.61 -11.35 4.66
C ARG A 294 1.79 -11.93 3.52
N SER A 295 1.66 -11.20 2.42
CA SER A 295 1.13 -11.70 1.18
C SER A 295 1.73 -10.95 0.02
N LEU A 296 1.79 -11.66 -1.10
CA LEU A 296 2.29 -11.16 -2.36
C LEU A 296 1.36 -11.65 -3.46
N HIS A 297 0.85 -10.72 -4.25
CA HIS A 297 -0.05 -11.02 -5.34
C HIS A 297 0.49 -10.45 -6.64
N LEU A 298 0.41 -11.25 -7.71
CA LEU A 298 0.84 -10.90 -9.05
C LEU A 298 -0.26 -11.35 -10.01
N PHE A 299 -1.19 -10.43 -10.27
CA PHE A 299 -2.29 -10.62 -11.20
C PHE A 299 -1.93 -10.05 -12.56
N THR A 300 -2.39 -10.70 -13.62
CA THR A 300 -2.19 -10.26 -14.99
C THR A 300 -3.52 -10.44 -15.72
N GLU A 301 -3.99 -9.40 -16.40
CA GLU A 301 -5.16 -9.52 -17.29
C GLU A 301 -4.85 -10.52 -18.41
N ALA A 302 -5.90 -11.17 -18.92
CA ALA A 302 -5.74 -11.95 -20.14
C ALA A 302 -5.41 -10.98 -21.29
N PRO A 303 -4.56 -11.38 -22.25
CA PRO A 303 -4.37 -10.60 -23.47
C PRO A 303 -5.75 -10.34 -24.09
N ARG A 304 -6.04 -9.08 -24.43
CA ARG A 304 -7.22 -8.77 -25.25
C ARG A 304 -6.94 -9.31 -26.64
N ASP A 305 -7.88 -10.06 -27.21
CA ASP A 305 -7.77 -10.50 -28.60
C ASP A 305 -7.68 -9.25 -29.49
N ALA A 306 -6.78 -9.26 -30.47
CA ALA A 306 -6.46 -8.08 -31.29
C ALA A 306 -7.66 -7.55 -32.10
N ASP A 307 -8.75 -8.30 -32.17
CA ASP A 307 -10.00 -7.93 -32.85
C ASP A 307 -10.93 -7.05 -31.99
N ASP A 308 -10.67 -6.92 -30.68
CA ASP A 308 -11.38 -6.00 -29.77
C ASP A 308 -10.72 -4.60 -29.72
N ALA A 309 -9.73 -4.33 -30.57
CA ALA A 309 -9.08 -3.01 -30.71
C ALA A 309 -9.95 -1.99 -31.48
N GLY A 310 -11.25 -2.25 -31.62
CA GLY A 310 -12.23 -1.40 -32.27
C GLY A 310 -13.36 -1.04 -31.32
N ASP A 311 -13.06 -0.26 -30.28
CA ASP A 311 -13.92 0.79 -29.73
C ASP A 311 -13.13 1.52 -28.65
N ALA A 312 -12.36 2.52 -29.10
CA ALA A 312 -11.80 3.54 -28.22
C ALA A 312 -12.90 4.50 -27.78
N ASP A 313 -13.77 4.03 -26.87
CA ASP A 313 -14.74 4.86 -26.15
C ASP A 313 -14.57 4.68 -24.62
N ASP A 314 -13.33 4.65 -24.14
CA ASP A 314 -13.00 4.67 -22.71
C ASP A 314 -12.95 6.10 -22.11
N GLU A 315 -13.48 7.11 -22.83
CA GLU A 315 -13.80 8.43 -22.24
C GLU A 315 -15.21 8.48 -21.60
N GLU A 316 -16.09 7.50 -21.85
CA GLU A 316 -17.51 7.58 -21.41
C GLU A 316 -17.78 6.97 -20.02
N HIS A 317 -16.82 6.27 -19.41
CA HIS A 317 -16.98 5.74 -18.04
C HIS A 317 -16.71 6.75 -16.91
N ALA A 318 -16.30 7.97 -17.23
CA ALA A 318 -16.29 9.10 -16.28
C ALA A 318 -17.65 9.83 -16.20
N ALA A 319 -18.56 9.65 -17.17
CA ALA A 319 -19.80 10.42 -17.28
C ALA A 319 -21.10 9.60 -17.01
N ALA A 320 -21.05 8.26 -17.06
CA ALA A 320 -22.23 7.41 -16.92
C ALA A 320 -22.81 7.27 -15.48
N ALA A 321 -22.39 8.11 -14.53
CA ALA A 321 -23.03 8.23 -13.21
C ALA A 321 -24.26 9.18 -13.20
N ALA A 322 -24.62 9.80 -14.34
CA ALA A 322 -25.57 10.92 -14.36
C ALA A 322 -26.94 10.67 -15.03
N THR A 323 -27.23 9.51 -15.62
CA THR A 323 -28.50 9.33 -16.38
C THR A 323 -29.23 8.02 -16.08
N GLY A 324 -29.47 7.74 -14.79
CA GLY A 324 -30.46 6.77 -14.31
C GLY A 324 -31.72 7.47 -13.78
N GLY A 325 -32.42 8.18 -14.68
CA GLY A 325 -33.57 9.04 -14.37
C GLY A 325 -34.78 8.27 -13.81
N GLY A 326 -35.28 8.73 -12.66
CA GLY A 326 -36.53 8.27 -12.07
C GLY A 326 -36.37 7.88 -10.61
N ARG A 327 -35.80 6.71 -10.32
CA ARG A 327 -35.76 6.17 -8.94
C ARG A 327 -34.53 6.57 -8.13
N ALA A 328 -33.36 6.72 -8.77
CA ALA A 328 -32.13 7.14 -8.08
C ALA A 328 -32.21 8.61 -7.62
N ALA A 329 -32.87 9.48 -8.38
CA ALA A 329 -33.08 10.88 -8.03
C ALA A 329 -33.94 11.03 -6.76
N TRP A 330 -34.99 10.21 -6.58
CA TRP A 330 -35.81 10.24 -5.36
C TRP A 330 -35.06 9.73 -4.13
N VAL A 331 -34.21 8.72 -4.28
CA VAL A 331 -33.37 8.21 -3.18
C VAL A 331 -32.29 9.23 -2.80
N LEU A 332 -31.66 9.88 -3.79
CA LEU A 332 -30.68 10.93 -3.56
C LEU A 332 -31.32 12.19 -2.95
N ALA A 333 -32.51 12.58 -3.40
CA ALA A 333 -33.27 13.68 -2.81
C ALA A 333 -33.73 13.38 -1.37
N ALA A 334 -34.11 12.13 -1.07
CA ALA A 334 -34.43 11.71 0.29
C ALA A 334 -33.20 11.71 1.21
N LEU A 335 -32.04 11.26 0.71
CA LEU A 335 -30.77 11.31 1.44
C LEU A 335 -30.27 12.74 1.66
N LEU A 336 -30.33 13.60 0.64
CA LEU A 336 -30.01 15.03 0.76
C LEU A 336 -31.00 15.73 1.70
N GLY A 337 -32.30 15.40 1.63
CA GLY A 337 -33.30 15.89 2.56
C GLY A 337 -33.03 15.47 4.01
N ALA A 338 -32.60 14.22 4.24
CA ALA A 338 -32.21 13.75 5.56
C ALA A 338 -30.94 14.43 6.08
N VAL A 339 -29.94 14.66 5.22
CA VAL A 339 -28.71 15.38 5.57
C VAL A 339 -29.01 16.85 5.86
N VAL A 340 -29.80 17.53 5.03
CA VAL A 340 -30.22 18.92 5.26
C VAL A 340 -31.07 19.03 6.50
N SER A 341 -31.97 18.08 6.76
CA SER A 341 -32.76 18.03 8.00
C SER A 341 -31.86 17.80 9.22
N ALA A 342 -30.88 16.90 9.13
CA ALA A 342 -29.92 16.66 10.21
C ALA A 342 -29.03 17.89 10.46
N MET A 343 -28.60 18.58 9.41
CA MET A 343 -27.83 19.82 9.49
C MET A 343 -28.67 20.98 10.02
N ALA A 344 -29.93 21.12 9.62
CA ALA A 344 -30.87 22.12 10.14
C ALA A 344 -31.19 21.85 11.61
N THR A 345 -31.34 20.58 12.00
CA THR A 345 -31.53 20.18 13.39
C THR A 345 -30.27 20.46 14.22
N ALA A 346 -29.09 20.16 13.69
CA ALA A 346 -27.80 20.47 14.32
C ALA A 346 -27.55 21.99 14.40
N TYR A 347 -27.97 22.76 13.39
CA TYR A 347 -27.88 24.21 13.38
C TYR A 347 -28.87 24.83 14.37
N ALA A 348 -30.10 24.33 14.46
CA ALA A 348 -31.10 24.74 15.45
C ALA A 348 -30.70 24.36 16.89
N LEU A 349 -30.00 23.24 17.07
CA LEU A 349 -29.36 22.84 18.34
C LEU A 349 -28.16 23.74 18.67
N LYS A 350 -27.40 24.21 17.66
CA LYS A 350 -26.25 25.12 17.82
C LYS A 350 -26.67 26.59 17.99
N SER A 351 -27.86 26.98 17.54
CA SER A 351 -28.42 28.33 17.70
C SER A 351 -29.21 28.52 18.99
N ARG A 352 -29.38 27.46 19.80
CA ARG A 352 -29.74 27.62 21.22
C ARG A 352 -28.47 28.04 21.95
N THR A 353 -28.44 29.30 22.35
CA THR A 353 -27.39 29.95 23.15
C THR A 353 -26.85 29.01 24.22
N PRO A 354 -25.62 28.50 24.07
CA PRO A 354 -24.86 28.01 25.20
C PRO A 354 -24.34 29.24 25.93
N ASP A 355 -24.62 29.31 27.23
CA ASP A 355 -23.88 30.16 28.14
C ASP A 355 -22.37 30.01 27.90
N ALA A 356 -21.68 31.16 28.00
CA ALA A 356 -20.27 31.38 27.71
C ALA A 356 -19.37 30.14 27.89
N ALA A 357 -18.95 29.56 26.76
CA ALA A 357 -17.84 28.60 26.72
C ALA A 357 -16.50 29.35 26.73
N PRO A 358 -15.48 28.87 27.47
CA PRO A 358 -14.20 29.55 27.61
C PRO A 358 -13.41 29.51 26.29
N ALA A 359 -12.62 30.56 26.06
CA ALA A 359 -11.71 30.68 24.93
C ALA A 359 -10.88 29.39 24.73
N ALA A 360 -10.87 28.89 23.50
CA ALA A 360 -10.09 27.71 23.12
C ALA A 360 -8.62 27.91 23.48
N ALA A 361 -8.11 27.15 24.45
CA ALA A 361 -6.72 27.18 24.84
C ALA A 361 -5.85 26.73 23.67
N THR A 362 -4.99 27.62 23.19
CA THR A 362 -3.98 27.34 22.18
C THR A 362 -3.09 26.20 22.68
N GLN A 363 -3.05 25.07 21.98
CA GLN A 363 -2.19 23.95 22.39
C GLN A 363 -0.71 24.38 22.31
N PRO A 364 0.09 24.14 23.36
CA PRO A 364 1.48 24.55 23.38
C PRO A 364 2.27 23.79 22.30
N LEU A 365 3.05 24.52 21.51
CA LEU A 365 3.99 23.93 20.56
C LEU A 365 5.04 23.13 21.31
N THR A 366 5.35 21.92 20.84
CA THR A 366 6.35 21.06 21.50
C THR A 366 7.38 20.50 20.53
N VAL A 367 8.56 20.15 21.04
CA VAL A 367 9.68 19.57 20.29
C VAL A 367 10.10 18.26 20.96
N THR A 368 10.23 17.19 20.18
CA THR A 368 10.77 15.91 20.65
C THR A 368 11.92 15.49 19.77
N VAL A 369 13.05 15.12 20.37
CA VAL A 369 14.27 14.74 19.63
C VAL A 369 14.62 13.29 19.95
N SER A 370 14.66 12.43 18.94
CA SER A 370 14.98 11.00 19.07
C SER A 370 16.21 10.68 18.20
N PRO A 371 17.42 10.87 18.75
CA PRO A 371 18.66 10.68 17.99
C PRO A 371 18.96 9.19 17.74
N ASP A 372 19.76 8.93 16.70
CA ASP A 372 20.44 7.66 16.46
C ASP A 372 21.96 7.92 16.41
N PRO A 373 22.76 7.37 17.33
CA PRO A 373 22.40 6.41 18.39
C PRO A 373 21.60 7.04 19.55
N ARG A 374 20.73 6.22 20.18
CA ARG A 374 19.73 6.67 21.18
C ARG A 374 20.31 7.27 22.46
N ASP A 375 21.57 6.98 22.77
CA ASP A 375 22.31 7.48 23.91
C ASP A 375 23.03 8.81 23.65
N ALA A 376 22.87 9.42 22.47
CA ALA A 376 23.40 10.74 22.18
C ALA A 376 22.76 11.82 23.08
N ALA A 377 23.55 12.79 23.51
CA ALA A 377 23.08 13.90 24.33
C ALA A 377 22.33 14.90 23.45
N VAL A 378 21.11 15.26 23.85
CA VAL A 378 20.30 16.29 23.20
C VAL A 378 20.32 17.56 24.04
N SER A 379 20.56 18.69 23.39
CA SER A 379 20.48 20.02 23.98
C SER A 379 19.55 20.91 23.15
N ILE A 380 18.56 21.53 23.79
CA ILE A 380 17.65 22.49 23.17
C ILE A 380 17.91 23.85 23.83
N ARG A 381 18.33 24.85 23.04
CA ARG A 381 18.79 26.16 23.55
C ARG A 381 19.89 26.05 24.64
N GLY A 382 20.77 25.07 24.53
CA GLY A 382 21.83 24.81 25.51
C GLY A 382 21.37 24.12 26.80
N THR A 383 20.07 23.84 26.97
CA THR A 383 19.56 23.01 28.07
C THR A 383 19.53 21.55 27.64
N ARG A 384 20.15 20.67 28.43
CA ARG A 384 20.15 19.23 28.15
C ARG A 384 18.76 18.65 28.38
N VAL A 385 18.22 17.94 27.40
CA VAL A 385 16.91 17.30 27.44
C VAL A 385 17.11 15.80 27.20
N PRO A 386 16.44 14.90 27.94
CA PRO A 386 16.52 13.47 27.64
C PRO A 386 15.97 13.18 26.24
N ALA A 387 16.64 12.29 25.51
CA ALA A 387 16.18 11.81 24.21
C ALA A 387 14.76 11.23 24.31
N GLY A 388 13.90 11.59 23.36
CA GLY A 388 12.49 11.17 23.31
C GLY A 388 11.54 11.97 24.19
N THR A 389 12.04 12.88 25.03
CA THR A 389 11.18 13.74 25.87
C THR A 389 10.60 14.90 25.08
N GLN A 390 9.34 15.23 25.35
CA GLN A 390 8.64 16.37 24.79
C GLN A 390 9.06 17.65 25.53
N TRP A 391 9.70 18.57 24.83
CA TRP A 391 10.10 19.87 25.34
C TRP A 391 9.10 20.93 24.85
N VAL A 392 8.54 21.71 25.77
CA VAL A 392 7.57 22.76 25.42
C VAL A 392 8.32 23.95 24.83
N TRP A 393 7.94 24.35 23.62
CA TRP A 393 8.50 25.52 22.95
C TRP A 393 7.79 26.77 23.43
N PRO A 394 8.47 27.65 24.19
CA PRO A 394 7.86 28.86 24.75
C PRO A 394 7.32 29.80 23.66
N ASP A 395 6.14 30.38 23.90
CA ASP A 395 5.44 31.25 22.94
C ASP A 395 6.25 32.51 22.56
N ASP A 396 7.08 32.99 23.47
CA ASP A 396 7.96 34.15 23.30
C ASP A 396 9.23 33.86 22.49
N VAL A 397 9.49 32.59 22.13
CA VAL A 397 10.72 32.18 21.46
C VAL A 397 10.48 31.96 19.96
N ALA A 398 10.96 32.89 19.14
CA ALA A 398 10.79 32.85 17.68
C ALA A 398 11.56 31.71 16.98
N SER A 399 12.65 31.21 17.57
CA SER A 399 13.43 30.10 17.01
C SER A 399 14.15 29.29 18.09
N VAL A 400 14.32 27.98 17.88
CA VAL A 400 15.11 27.11 18.75
C VAL A 400 16.25 26.46 17.97
N THR A 401 17.40 26.32 18.62
CA THR A 401 18.51 25.51 18.13
C THR A 401 18.52 24.20 18.89
N VAL A 402 18.55 23.10 18.15
CA VAL A 402 18.67 21.74 18.68
C VAL A 402 20.04 21.22 18.30
N GLU A 403 20.77 20.74 19.30
CA GLU A 403 22.09 20.15 19.17
C GLU A 403 22.04 18.71 19.67
N VAL A 404 22.68 17.80 18.93
CA VAL A 404 22.83 16.41 19.31
C VAL A 404 24.30 16.02 19.17
N GLU A 405 24.86 15.50 20.25
CA GLU A 405 26.28 15.17 20.34
C GLU A 405 26.52 13.81 20.97
N LYS A 406 27.55 13.12 20.48
CA LYS A 406 28.06 11.89 21.06
C LYS A 406 29.56 11.76 20.78
N PRO A 407 30.40 11.39 21.76
CA PRO A 407 31.82 11.13 21.53
C PRO A 407 32.03 10.09 20.42
N GLY A 408 32.93 10.40 19.47
CA GLY A 408 33.20 9.56 18.29
C GLY A 408 32.23 9.74 17.13
N PHE A 409 31.33 10.72 17.19
CA PHE A 409 30.38 11.05 16.14
C PHE A 409 30.41 12.55 15.78
N GLU A 410 30.06 12.88 14.54
CA GLU A 410 29.88 14.25 14.10
C GLU A 410 28.72 14.92 14.86
N LYS A 411 28.94 16.14 15.35
CA LYS A 411 27.91 16.92 16.03
C LYS A 411 26.82 17.33 15.03
N TRP A 412 25.56 17.10 15.40
CA TRP A 412 24.40 17.57 14.62
C TRP A 412 23.82 18.83 15.25
N THR A 413 23.63 19.89 14.46
CA THR A 413 23.04 21.15 14.93
C THR A 413 22.05 21.67 13.89
N ARG A 414 20.83 22.01 14.32
CA ARG A 414 19.82 22.63 13.44
C ARG A 414 18.98 23.67 14.16
N ARG A 415 18.70 24.77 13.47
CA ARG A 415 17.83 25.85 13.94
C ARG A 415 16.45 25.75 13.28
N PHE A 416 15.39 25.93 14.06
CA PHE A 416 14.00 25.90 13.62
C PHE A 416 13.31 27.21 14.00
N ALA A 417 12.54 27.80 13.08
CA ALA A 417 11.70 28.94 13.38
C ALA A 417 10.29 28.47 13.80
N ARG A 418 9.70 29.15 14.79
CA ARG A 418 8.41 28.79 15.39
C ARG A 418 7.28 28.78 14.36
N ARG A 419 7.31 29.74 13.42
CA ARG A 419 6.32 29.88 12.34
C ARG A 419 6.30 28.69 11.36
N ASP A 420 7.41 27.95 11.27
CA ASP A 420 7.56 26.83 10.35
C ASP A 420 7.31 25.47 11.06
N ALA A 421 7.00 25.50 12.36
CA ALA A 421 6.81 24.31 13.19
C ALA A 421 5.32 24.09 13.53
N GLY A 422 4.77 22.93 13.14
CA GLY A 422 3.44 22.50 13.58
C GLY A 422 3.42 22.05 15.05
N PRO A 423 2.25 21.89 15.70
CA PRO A 423 2.06 21.74 17.16
C PRO A 423 2.85 20.61 17.88
N GLY A 424 3.56 19.76 17.15
CA GLY A 424 4.54 18.80 17.68
C GLY A 424 5.65 18.52 16.66
N LEU A 425 6.78 19.22 16.80
CA LEU A 425 7.98 19.05 15.97
C LEU A 425 8.77 17.83 16.46
N HIS A 426 8.85 16.78 15.66
CA HIS A 426 9.65 15.59 15.96
C HIS A 426 10.91 15.56 15.10
N LEU A 427 12.08 15.38 15.73
CA LEU A 427 13.39 15.39 15.09
C LEU A 427 14.09 14.04 15.29
N TYR A 428 14.65 13.50 14.21
CA TYR A 428 15.37 12.22 14.19
C TYR A 428 16.79 12.37 13.61
N PRO A 429 17.70 13.03 14.33
CA PRO A 429 19.07 13.20 13.85
C PRO A 429 19.83 11.87 13.90
N VAL A 430 20.42 11.48 12.76
CA VAL A 430 21.31 10.32 12.64
C VAL A 430 22.74 10.84 12.64
N LEU A 431 23.51 10.51 13.67
CA LEU A 431 24.90 10.93 13.79
C LEU A 431 25.81 9.99 12.99
N ARG A 432 26.79 10.57 12.27
CA ARG A 432 27.82 9.80 11.56
C ARG A 432 29.03 9.60 12.45
N ARG A 433 29.66 8.42 12.39
CA ARG A 433 30.93 8.19 13.10
C ARG A 433 32.04 9.00 12.45
N ILE A 434 32.91 9.58 13.27
CA ILE A 434 34.15 10.21 12.80
C ILE A 434 35.13 9.07 12.54
N GLU A 435 35.47 8.82 11.27
CA GLU A 435 36.55 7.90 10.91
C GLU A 435 37.89 8.57 11.24
N HIS A 436 38.72 7.88 12.01
CA HIS A 436 40.08 8.32 12.38
C HIS A 436 41.10 7.82 11.38
#